data_AF-A0A9P2IAX8-F1
#
_entry.id   AF-A0A9P2IAX8-F1
#
_cell.length_a   1.000
_cell.length_b   1.000
_cell.length_c   1.000
_cell.angle_alpha   90.00
_cell.angle_beta   90.00
_cell.angle_gamma   90.00
#
_symmetry.space_group_name_H-M   'P 1'
#
loop_
_entity.id
_entity.type
_entity.pdbx_description
1 polymer ?
#
loop_
_entity_poly.entity_id
_entity_poly.type
_entity_poly.pdbx_seq_one_letter_code
_entity_poly.pdbx_strand_id
1 'polypeptide(L)'
;MGQSSQPHELGGGLKSRHVTMLSIAGVIGASLFVGSSVAIAEAGPAVLLAYLFAGLLVVMIMRMLAEMAVATPDTGSFSTYADKAIGRWAGYTIGWLYWWFWVLVIPLEANIAAMILHSWVPGIPIWLFSLVITLALTGSNLLSVKNYGEFEFWLALCKVIAILAFIFLGAVAISGFYPYAEVSGISRLWDSGGFMPNGFGAVLSAMLITMFSFMGAEIVTIAAAESDTPEKHIVRATNSVIWRISIFYLCSIFVVVALIPWNMPGLKAVGSYRSVLELLNIPHAKLIMDCVILLSVTSCLNSALYTASRMLYSLSRRGDAPALMGKINRSKTPYVAVLLSTGAAFLTVVVNYYAPAKVFKFLIDSSGAIALLVYLVIAVSQLRMRKILRAEGSEIRLRMWLYPWLTWLVIGFITFVLVVMLFRPAQQLEVISTGLLAIGIICTVPIMARWKKLVLWQKTPVHNTR
;
A
#
# COMPACT_ATOMS: atom_id res chain seq x y z
N MET A 1 28.20 -33.85 -16.97
CA MET A 1 26.75 -33.68 -17.14
C MET A 1 26.08 -33.82 -15.79
N GLY A 2 25.35 -32.79 -15.37
CA GLY A 2 24.73 -32.71 -14.04
C GLY A 2 24.48 -31.26 -13.67
N GLN A 3 23.71 -30.55 -14.51
CA GLN A 3 23.12 -29.27 -14.11
C GLN A 3 22.24 -29.57 -12.90
N SER A 4 22.71 -29.18 -11.72
CA SER A 4 21.88 -29.06 -10.53
C SER A 4 20.70 -28.17 -10.88
N SER A 5 19.50 -28.74 -10.77
CA SER A 5 18.22 -28.11 -11.05
C SER A 5 18.14 -26.76 -10.36
N GLN A 6 18.03 -25.69 -11.16
CA GLN A 6 17.79 -24.35 -10.63
C GLN A 6 16.55 -24.35 -9.73
N PRO A 7 16.58 -23.67 -8.57
CA PRO A 7 15.45 -23.66 -7.66
C PRO A 7 14.22 -23.06 -8.35
N HIS A 8 13.05 -23.60 -8.05
CA HIS A 8 11.75 -23.11 -8.51
C HIS A 8 11.55 -21.60 -8.25
N GLU A 9 11.95 -20.77 -9.21
CA GLU A 9 11.78 -19.32 -9.18
C GLU A 9 10.35 -18.92 -9.56
N LEU A 10 9.85 -17.86 -8.91
CA LEU A 10 8.61 -17.17 -9.30
C LEU A 10 8.71 -16.73 -10.77
N GLY A 11 7.60 -16.79 -11.49
CA GLY A 11 7.62 -16.67 -12.95
C GLY A 11 7.61 -15.25 -13.51
N GLY A 12 8.49 -14.99 -14.48
CA GLY A 12 8.51 -13.81 -15.37
C GLY A 12 7.34 -13.74 -16.37
N GLY A 13 6.10 -13.78 -15.87
CA GLY A 13 4.88 -13.67 -16.70
C GLY A 13 4.42 -12.24 -16.97
N LEU A 14 4.97 -11.26 -16.24
CA LEU A 14 4.62 -9.85 -16.38
C LEU A 14 5.48 -9.19 -17.46
N LYS A 15 4.82 -8.68 -18.51
CA LYS A 15 5.51 -7.88 -19.52
C LYS A 15 5.95 -6.55 -18.91
N SER A 16 6.97 -5.91 -19.49
CA SER A 16 7.39 -4.55 -19.16
C SER A 16 6.21 -3.55 -19.04
N ARG A 17 5.20 -3.66 -19.93
CA ARG A 17 3.97 -2.85 -19.87
C ARG A 17 3.10 -3.15 -18.64
N HIS A 18 3.04 -4.39 -18.18
CA HIS A 18 2.29 -4.80 -16.99
C HIS A 18 2.97 -4.28 -15.74
N VAL A 19 4.30 -4.44 -15.66
CA VAL A 19 5.09 -3.84 -14.56
C VAL A 19 4.89 -2.34 -14.55
N THR A 20 4.91 -1.68 -15.71
CA THR A 20 4.70 -0.23 -15.81
C THR A 20 3.28 0.20 -15.41
N MET A 21 2.23 -0.50 -15.83
CA MET A 21 0.86 -0.13 -15.41
C MET A 21 0.57 -0.47 -13.95
N LEU A 22 1.07 -1.59 -13.45
CA LEU A 22 1.06 -1.90 -12.02
C LEU A 22 1.82 -0.82 -11.26
N SER A 23 2.93 -0.34 -11.83
CA SER A 23 3.66 0.82 -11.31
C SER A 23 2.76 2.04 -11.25
N ILE A 24 2.03 2.35 -12.32
CA ILE A 24 1.30 3.62 -12.46
C ILE A 24 0.05 3.67 -11.58
N ALA A 25 -0.78 2.63 -11.60
CA ALA A 25 -2.11 2.70 -10.99
C ALA A 25 -2.38 1.63 -9.92
N GLY A 26 -1.47 0.67 -9.68
CA GLY A 26 -1.68 -0.36 -8.65
C GLY A 26 -1.79 0.20 -7.23
N VAL A 27 -1.22 1.39 -7.01
CA VAL A 27 -1.26 2.12 -5.71
C VAL A 27 -2.50 3.01 -5.58
N ILE A 28 -3.25 3.22 -6.65
CA ILE A 28 -4.45 4.05 -6.62
C ILE A 28 -5.63 3.15 -6.24
N GLY A 29 -5.95 3.14 -4.94
CA GLY A 29 -7.11 2.42 -4.36
C GLY A 29 -8.30 3.33 -4.10
N ALA A 30 -9.34 2.78 -3.44
CA ALA A 30 -10.51 3.56 -3.06
C ALA A 30 -10.19 4.68 -2.06
N SER A 31 -9.10 4.53 -1.30
CA SER A 31 -8.64 5.51 -0.32
C SER A 31 -8.39 6.91 -0.91
N LEU A 32 -8.00 7.03 -2.18
CA LEU A 32 -7.92 8.34 -2.84
C LEU A 32 -9.29 9.01 -2.93
N PHE A 33 -10.34 8.27 -3.30
CA PHE A 33 -11.67 8.83 -3.57
C PHE A 33 -12.52 8.97 -2.32
N VAL A 34 -12.45 7.98 -1.42
CA VAL A 34 -13.24 7.91 -0.18
C VAL A 34 -12.44 8.47 0.98
N GLY A 35 -11.20 8.01 1.18
CA GLY A 35 -10.35 8.41 2.30
C GLY A 35 -9.94 9.88 2.27
N SER A 36 -9.75 10.47 1.09
CA SER A 36 -9.43 11.90 0.98
C SER A 36 -10.53 12.79 1.55
N SER A 37 -11.80 12.40 1.48
CA SER A 37 -12.90 13.17 2.07
C SER A 37 -12.77 13.30 3.59
N VAL A 38 -12.28 12.23 4.24
CA VAL A 38 -11.98 12.21 5.68
C VAL A 38 -10.77 13.09 5.98
N ALA A 39 -9.70 12.98 5.19
CA ALA A 39 -8.49 13.80 5.35
C ALA A 39 -8.76 15.30 5.13
N ILE A 40 -9.57 15.65 4.13
CA ILE A 40 -9.99 17.03 3.84
C ILE A 40 -10.85 17.58 4.98
N ALA A 41 -11.83 16.81 5.45
CA ALA A 41 -12.68 17.23 6.57
C ALA A 41 -11.89 17.38 7.88
N GLU A 42 -10.77 16.65 8.04
CA GLU A 42 -9.90 16.73 9.22
C GLU A 42 -8.94 17.94 9.15
N ALA A 43 -8.20 18.12 8.05
CA ALA A 43 -7.16 19.15 7.96
C ALA A 43 -7.60 20.45 7.26
N GLY A 44 -8.77 20.47 6.62
CA GLY A 44 -9.18 21.56 5.76
C GLY A 44 -8.29 21.68 4.51
N PRO A 45 -8.12 22.89 3.95
CA PRO A 45 -7.27 23.13 2.79
C PRO A 45 -5.80 22.72 3.01
N ALA A 46 -5.33 22.78 4.25
CA ALA A 46 -4.00 22.34 4.66
C ALA A 46 -3.77 20.82 4.49
N VAL A 47 -4.79 20.04 4.13
CA VAL A 47 -4.62 18.65 3.67
C VAL A 47 -3.61 18.56 2.51
N LEU A 48 -3.44 19.62 1.71
CA LEU A 48 -2.40 19.69 0.68
C LEU A 48 -0.99 19.53 1.26
N LEU A 49 -0.74 20.09 2.45
CA LEU A 49 0.53 19.89 3.16
C LEU A 49 0.67 18.45 3.64
N ALA A 50 -0.43 17.82 4.09
CA ALA A 50 -0.42 16.41 4.48
C ALA A 50 -0.05 15.50 3.29
N TYR A 51 -0.67 15.69 2.12
CA TYR A 51 -0.31 14.97 0.90
C TYR A 51 1.10 15.30 0.40
N LEU A 52 1.56 16.54 0.57
CA LEU A 52 2.91 16.94 0.17
C LEU A 52 3.97 16.26 1.05
N PHE A 53 3.85 16.34 2.37
CA PHE A 53 4.79 15.70 3.29
C PHE A 53 4.77 14.18 3.16
N ALA A 54 3.57 13.59 3.06
CA ALA A 54 3.46 12.15 2.85
C ALA A 54 4.05 11.71 1.51
N GLY A 55 3.78 12.48 0.45
CA GLY A 55 4.29 12.22 -0.89
C GLY A 55 5.81 12.33 -0.97
N LEU A 56 6.38 13.39 -0.39
CA LEU A 56 7.83 13.58 -0.29
C LEU A 56 8.49 12.44 0.48
N LEU A 57 7.89 12.01 1.61
CA LEU A 57 8.39 10.87 2.36
C LEU A 57 8.44 9.61 1.49
N VAL A 58 7.34 9.29 0.81
CA VAL A 58 7.23 8.11 -0.07
C VAL A 58 8.26 8.17 -1.19
N VAL A 59 8.46 9.34 -1.83
CA VAL A 59 9.49 9.52 -2.85
C VAL A 59 10.89 9.22 -2.30
N MET A 60 11.21 9.72 -1.10
CA MET A 60 12.50 9.46 -0.47
C MET A 60 12.67 7.98 -0.11
N ILE A 61 11.63 7.34 0.45
CA ILE A 61 11.63 5.91 0.78
C ILE A 61 11.80 5.06 -0.47
N MET A 62 11.07 5.36 -1.54
CA MET A 62 11.20 4.66 -2.81
C MET A 62 12.60 4.83 -3.40
N ARG A 63 13.21 6.00 -3.27
CA ARG A 63 14.60 6.22 -3.69
C ARG A 63 15.59 5.40 -2.87
N MET A 64 15.40 5.30 -1.56
CA MET A 64 16.21 4.45 -0.67
C MET A 64 16.05 2.97 -1.00
N LEU A 65 14.82 2.54 -1.24
CA LEU A 65 14.50 1.17 -1.62
C LEU A 65 15.12 0.80 -2.96
N ALA A 66 15.06 1.71 -3.94
CA ALA A 66 15.65 1.52 -5.25
C ALA A 66 17.18 1.41 -5.19
N GLU A 67 17.86 2.16 -4.33
CA GLU A 67 19.30 2.02 -4.12
C GLU A 67 19.66 0.61 -3.65
N MET A 68 18.93 0.08 -2.65
CA MET A 68 19.15 -1.27 -2.15
C MET A 68 18.77 -2.34 -3.18
N ALA A 69 17.66 -2.14 -3.88
CA ALA A 69 17.13 -3.10 -4.85
C ALA A 69 17.93 -3.18 -6.14
N VAL A 70 18.58 -2.08 -6.57
CA VAL A 70 19.54 -2.12 -7.69
C VAL A 70 20.84 -2.80 -7.27
N ALA A 71 21.29 -2.60 -6.03
CA ALA A 71 22.52 -3.22 -5.53
C ALA A 71 22.36 -4.74 -5.31
N THR A 72 21.22 -5.17 -4.76
CA THR A 72 20.90 -6.59 -4.54
C THR A 72 19.43 -6.85 -4.87
N PRO A 73 19.06 -7.08 -6.14
CA PRO A 73 17.69 -7.38 -6.52
C PRO A 73 17.17 -8.64 -5.80
N ASP A 74 16.08 -8.50 -5.04
CA ASP A 74 15.46 -9.62 -4.31
C ASP A 74 13.94 -9.43 -4.21
N THR A 75 13.17 -10.49 -4.42
CA THR A 75 11.69 -10.45 -4.40
C THR A 75 11.11 -10.30 -2.99
N GLY A 76 11.87 -10.63 -1.95
CA GLY A 76 11.54 -10.26 -0.56
C GLY A 76 11.74 -8.77 -0.27
N SER A 77 12.34 -8.03 -1.20
CA SER A 77 12.50 -6.57 -1.20
C SER A 77 13.03 -6.06 0.16
N PHE A 78 12.40 -5.04 0.73
CA PHE A 78 12.82 -4.42 1.98
C PHE A 78 12.88 -5.35 3.18
N SER A 79 12.09 -6.44 3.23
CA SER A 79 12.21 -7.42 4.32
C SER A 79 13.53 -8.19 4.21
N THR A 80 14.00 -8.50 3.00
CA THR A 80 15.33 -9.08 2.78
C THR A 80 16.43 -8.06 3.07
N TYR A 81 16.24 -6.79 2.69
CA TYR A 81 17.23 -5.74 2.96
C TYR A 81 17.37 -5.47 4.46
N ALA A 82 16.27 -5.50 5.22
CA ALA A 82 16.28 -5.39 6.67
C ALA A 82 17.00 -6.57 7.35
N ASP A 83 16.80 -7.79 6.85
CA ASP A 83 17.52 -8.98 7.32
C ASP A 83 19.04 -8.80 7.17
N LYS A 84 19.49 -8.41 5.96
CA LYS A 84 20.92 -8.21 5.65
C LYS A 84 21.53 -7.03 6.40
N ALA A 85 20.79 -5.93 6.57
CA ALA A 85 21.34 -4.67 7.08
C ALA A 85 21.24 -4.52 8.61
N ILE A 86 20.20 -5.06 9.23
CA ILE A 86 19.92 -4.92 10.67
C ILE A 86 20.03 -6.27 11.39
N GLY A 87 19.56 -7.33 10.75
CA GLY A 87 19.61 -8.70 11.25
C GLY A 87 18.29 -9.43 11.05
N ARG A 88 18.34 -10.76 11.23
CA ARG A 88 17.22 -11.68 10.98
C ARG A 88 15.92 -11.30 11.68
N TRP A 89 15.99 -10.80 12.91
CA TRP A 89 14.80 -10.37 13.66
C TRP A 89 14.06 -9.21 12.96
N ALA A 90 14.78 -8.27 12.36
CA ALA A 90 14.20 -7.12 11.68
C ALA A 90 13.54 -7.53 10.36
N GLY A 91 14.23 -8.37 9.58
CA GLY A 91 13.69 -8.96 8.35
C GLY A 91 12.41 -9.75 8.60
N TYR A 92 12.43 -10.64 9.61
CA TYR A 92 11.26 -11.41 10.06
C TYR A 92 10.10 -10.50 10.44
N THR A 93 10.35 -9.53 11.34
CA THR A 93 9.31 -8.67 11.91
C THR A 93 8.63 -7.85 10.84
N ILE A 94 9.41 -7.19 9.98
CA ILE A 94 8.87 -6.32 8.93
C ILE A 94 8.18 -7.12 7.84
N GLY A 95 8.65 -8.33 7.53
CA GLY A 95 7.96 -9.20 6.58
C GLY A 95 6.56 -9.60 7.07
N TRP A 96 6.42 -9.98 8.34
CA TRP A 96 5.14 -10.34 8.94
C TRP A 96 4.22 -9.14 9.14
N LEU A 97 4.75 -7.98 9.57
CA LEU A 97 3.99 -6.73 9.67
C LEU A 97 3.43 -6.29 8.31
N TYR A 98 4.25 -6.38 7.27
CA TYR A 98 3.83 -6.02 5.92
C TYR A 98 2.81 -7.00 5.35
N TRP A 99 3.00 -8.31 5.57
CA TRP A 99 1.99 -9.30 5.22
C TRP A 99 0.66 -9.03 5.94
N TRP A 100 0.72 -8.75 7.24
CA TRP A 100 -0.45 -8.40 8.05
C TRP A 100 -1.17 -7.16 7.54
N PHE A 101 -0.44 -6.10 7.22
CA PHE A 101 -0.99 -4.88 6.61
C PHE A 101 -1.82 -5.21 5.36
N TRP A 102 -1.26 -5.97 4.41
CA TRP A 102 -1.97 -6.30 3.16
C TRP A 102 -3.15 -7.25 3.39
N VAL A 103 -3.07 -8.15 4.37
CA VAL A 103 -4.21 -8.99 4.76
C VAL A 103 -5.37 -8.15 5.30
N LEU A 104 -5.09 -7.05 6.01
CA LEU A 104 -6.10 -6.12 6.53
C LEU A 104 -6.70 -5.20 5.47
N VAL A 105 -5.92 -4.83 4.44
CA VAL A 105 -6.42 -4.03 3.31
C VAL A 105 -7.52 -4.78 2.54
N ILE A 106 -7.42 -6.10 2.41
CA ILE A 106 -8.41 -6.92 1.68
C ILE A 106 -9.85 -6.73 2.20
N PRO A 107 -10.17 -6.99 3.48
CA PRO A 107 -11.52 -6.80 4.00
C PRO A 107 -11.95 -5.33 4.01
N LEU A 108 -11.03 -4.37 4.18
CA LEU A 108 -11.33 -2.94 4.18
C LEU A 108 -11.83 -2.48 2.81
N GLU A 109 -11.06 -2.77 1.76
CA GLU A 109 -11.41 -2.39 0.38
C GLU A 109 -12.63 -3.20 -0.11
N ALA A 110 -12.75 -4.48 0.24
CA ALA A 110 -13.93 -5.28 -0.06
C ALA A 110 -15.21 -4.72 0.58
N ASN A 111 -15.12 -4.15 1.78
CA ASN A 111 -16.24 -3.49 2.44
C ASN A 111 -16.70 -2.23 1.68
N ILE A 112 -15.76 -1.43 1.16
CA ILE A 112 -16.07 -0.24 0.34
C ILE A 112 -16.85 -0.66 -0.92
N ALA A 113 -16.37 -1.66 -1.66
CA ALA A 113 -17.10 -2.17 -2.81
C ALA A 113 -18.47 -2.76 -2.43
N ALA A 114 -18.56 -3.46 -1.30
CA ALA A 114 -19.81 -4.02 -0.82
C ALA A 114 -20.85 -2.95 -0.46
N MET A 115 -20.43 -1.83 0.15
CA MET A 115 -21.33 -0.69 0.42
C MET A 115 -21.89 -0.09 -0.87
N ILE A 116 -21.04 0.05 -1.91
CA ILE A 116 -21.48 0.55 -3.21
C ILE A 116 -22.49 -0.40 -3.85
N LEU A 117 -22.19 -1.70 -3.92
CA LEU A 117 -23.09 -2.71 -4.49
C LEU A 117 -24.40 -2.83 -3.72
N HIS A 118 -24.35 -2.72 -2.38
CA HIS A 118 -25.54 -2.66 -1.54
C HIS A 118 -26.40 -1.43 -1.87
N SER A 119 -25.79 -0.29 -2.19
CA SER A 119 -26.55 0.90 -2.63
C SER A 119 -27.26 0.69 -3.98
N TRP A 120 -26.80 -0.24 -4.82
CA TRP A 120 -27.43 -0.59 -6.09
C TRP A 120 -28.48 -1.70 -5.93
N VAL A 121 -28.23 -2.67 -5.05
CA VAL A 121 -29.14 -3.78 -4.74
C VAL A 121 -29.31 -3.89 -3.22
N PRO A 122 -30.20 -3.09 -2.61
CA PRO A 122 -30.36 -3.05 -1.14
C PRO A 122 -30.85 -4.37 -0.52
N GLY A 123 -31.41 -5.28 -1.33
CA GLY A 123 -31.89 -6.60 -0.87
C GLY A 123 -30.77 -7.57 -0.46
N ILE A 124 -29.50 -7.28 -0.79
CA ILE A 124 -28.36 -8.13 -0.46
C ILE A 124 -27.51 -7.45 0.61
N PRO A 125 -27.25 -8.08 1.77
CA PRO A 125 -26.51 -7.44 2.85
C PRO A 125 -25.02 -7.26 2.52
N ILE A 126 -24.41 -6.21 3.09
CA ILE A 126 -23.00 -5.81 2.84
C ILE A 126 -22.03 -6.97 3.07
N TRP A 127 -22.22 -7.77 4.14
CA TRP A 127 -21.32 -8.89 4.44
C TRP A 127 -21.29 -9.93 3.31
N LEU A 128 -22.44 -10.17 2.66
CA LEU A 128 -22.55 -11.15 1.58
C LEU A 128 -21.84 -10.65 0.33
N PHE A 129 -22.02 -9.36 -0.03
CA PHE A 129 -21.23 -8.75 -1.10
C PHE A 129 -19.73 -8.81 -0.83
N SER A 130 -19.30 -8.46 0.39
CA SER A 130 -17.89 -8.50 0.79
C SER A 130 -17.31 -9.92 0.66
N LEU A 131 -18.08 -10.94 1.04
CA LEU A 131 -17.71 -12.35 0.93
C LEU A 131 -17.57 -12.78 -0.54
N VAL A 132 -18.56 -12.46 -1.38
CA VAL A 132 -18.56 -12.81 -2.80
C VAL A 132 -17.40 -12.15 -3.54
N ILE A 133 -17.14 -10.85 -3.29
CA ILE A 133 -16.00 -10.13 -3.87
C ILE A 133 -14.68 -10.80 -3.49
N THR A 134 -14.50 -11.11 -2.20
CA THR A 134 -13.26 -11.75 -1.71
C THR A 134 -13.07 -13.15 -2.31
N LEU A 135 -14.15 -13.92 -2.49
CA LEU A 135 -14.09 -15.24 -3.15
C LEU A 135 -13.76 -15.12 -4.63
N ALA A 136 -14.39 -14.19 -5.35
CA ALA A 136 -14.11 -13.94 -6.76
C ALA A 136 -12.64 -13.55 -6.98
N LEU A 137 -12.10 -12.69 -6.12
CA LEU A 137 -10.69 -12.29 -6.15
C LEU A 137 -9.74 -13.44 -5.85
N THR A 138 -10.07 -14.26 -4.85
CA THR A 138 -9.31 -15.48 -4.53
C THR A 138 -9.25 -16.39 -5.76
N GLY A 139 -10.40 -16.63 -6.40
CA GLY A 139 -10.48 -17.41 -7.64
C GLY A 139 -9.62 -16.82 -8.75
N SER A 140 -9.72 -15.51 -8.99
CA SER A 140 -8.94 -14.83 -10.02
C SER A 140 -7.42 -14.92 -9.80
N ASN A 141 -6.95 -14.87 -8.55
CA ASN A 141 -5.53 -14.93 -8.19
C ASN A 141 -4.97 -16.36 -8.23
N LEU A 142 -5.81 -17.39 -8.18
CA LEU A 142 -5.41 -18.78 -8.38
C LEU A 142 -5.30 -19.14 -9.87
N LEU A 143 -5.93 -18.35 -10.75
CA LEU A 143 -5.75 -18.43 -12.20
C LEU A 143 -4.42 -17.76 -12.64
N SER A 144 -3.93 -18.10 -13.82
CA SER A 144 -2.58 -17.73 -14.31
C SER A 144 -2.21 -16.24 -14.15
N VAL A 145 -1.01 -15.95 -13.61
CA VAL A 145 -0.41 -14.61 -13.44
C VAL A 145 -0.41 -13.76 -14.73
N LYS A 146 -0.47 -14.41 -15.90
CA LYS A 146 -0.56 -13.72 -17.19
C LYS A 146 -1.91 -13.01 -17.37
N ASN A 147 -3.01 -13.62 -16.91
CA ASN A 147 -4.33 -13.00 -16.95
C ASN A 147 -4.43 -11.85 -15.94
N TYR A 148 -3.75 -11.99 -14.79
CA TYR A 148 -3.59 -10.93 -13.79
C TYR A 148 -3.01 -9.65 -14.41
N GLY A 149 -1.89 -9.76 -15.14
CA GLY A 149 -1.21 -8.58 -15.70
C GLY A 149 -2.05 -7.83 -16.74
N GLU A 150 -2.84 -8.55 -17.55
CA GLU A 150 -3.74 -7.92 -18.53
C GLU A 150 -4.97 -7.28 -17.86
N PHE A 151 -5.61 -7.96 -16.90
CA PHE A 151 -6.77 -7.39 -16.20
C PHE A 151 -6.41 -6.12 -15.44
N GLU A 152 -5.29 -6.18 -14.72
CA GLU A 152 -4.75 -5.03 -13.98
C GLU A 152 -4.41 -3.87 -14.91
N PHE A 153 -3.83 -4.15 -16.09
CA PHE A 153 -3.52 -3.12 -17.08
C PHE A 153 -4.76 -2.31 -17.50
N TRP A 154 -5.87 -2.98 -17.78
CA TRP A 154 -7.11 -2.31 -18.19
C TRP A 154 -7.77 -1.54 -17.05
N LEU A 155 -7.84 -2.14 -15.86
CA LEU A 155 -8.33 -1.47 -14.66
C LEU A 155 -7.51 -0.22 -14.34
N ALA A 156 -6.18 -0.33 -14.38
CA ALA A 156 -5.24 0.76 -14.18
C ALA A 156 -5.49 1.93 -15.14
N LEU A 157 -5.64 1.61 -16.43
CA LEU A 157 -5.86 2.61 -17.48
C LEU A 157 -7.16 3.40 -17.26
N CYS A 158 -8.26 2.73 -16.95
CA CYS A 158 -9.55 3.39 -16.68
C CYS A 158 -9.44 4.38 -15.51
N LYS A 159 -8.73 4.02 -14.44
CA LYS A 159 -8.53 4.89 -13.25
C LYS A 159 -7.72 6.13 -13.58
N VAL A 160 -6.64 5.96 -14.34
CA VAL A 160 -5.79 7.09 -14.77
C VAL A 160 -6.60 8.06 -15.63
N ILE A 161 -7.37 7.55 -16.59
CA ILE A 161 -8.24 8.38 -17.44
C ILE A 161 -9.27 9.13 -16.59
N ALA A 162 -9.92 8.46 -15.64
CA ALA A 162 -10.91 9.09 -14.76
C ALA A 162 -10.32 10.24 -13.93
N ILE A 163 -9.12 10.07 -13.36
CA ILE A 163 -8.46 11.11 -12.57
C ILE A 163 -8.01 12.29 -13.46
N LEU A 164 -7.46 12.01 -14.64
CA LEU A 164 -7.07 13.07 -15.57
C LEU A 164 -8.27 13.87 -16.07
N ALA A 165 -9.38 13.19 -16.39
CA ALA A 165 -10.64 13.86 -16.76
C ALA A 165 -11.17 14.72 -15.60
N PHE A 166 -11.13 14.21 -14.37
CA PHE A 166 -11.52 14.97 -13.18
C PHE A 166 -10.66 16.23 -12.99
N ILE A 167 -9.34 16.11 -13.08
CA ILE A 167 -8.41 17.26 -12.96
C ILE A 167 -8.69 18.28 -14.06
N PHE A 168 -8.89 17.82 -15.29
CA PHE A 168 -9.20 18.70 -16.43
C PHE A 168 -10.51 19.47 -16.22
N LEU A 169 -11.59 18.78 -15.88
CA LEU A 169 -12.88 19.40 -15.57
C LEU A 169 -12.75 20.40 -14.42
N GLY A 170 -12.04 20.03 -13.37
CA GLY A 170 -11.76 20.90 -12.24
C GLY A 170 -10.96 22.15 -12.61
N ALA A 171 -9.96 22.03 -13.48
CA ALA A 171 -9.19 23.18 -13.95
C ALA A 171 -10.04 24.15 -14.80
N VAL A 172 -10.93 23.62 -15.65
CA VAL A 172 -11.90 24.43 -16.41
C VAL A 172 -12.87 25.13 -15.47
N ALA A 173 -13.32 24.46 -14.40
CA ALA A 173 -14.17 25.06 -13.38
C ALA A 173 -13.44 26.15 -12.58
N ILE A 174 -12.23 25.89 -12.09
CA ILE A 174 -11.42 26.88 -11.34
C ILE A 174 -11.13 28.12 -12.19
N SER A 175 -10.92 27.96 -13.50
CA SER A 175 -10.68 29.09 -14.40
C SER A 175 -11.94 29.90 -14.75
N GLY A 176 -13.13 29.45 -14.32
CA GLY A 176 -14.41 30.12 -14.56
C GLY A 176 -14.96 29.94 -15.98
N PHE A 177 -14.36 29.07 -16.79
CA PHE A 177 -14.81 28.76 -18.15
C PHE A 177 -15.82 27.60 -18.21
N TYR A 178 -16.22 27.04 -17.06
CA TYR A 178 -17.18 25.93 -17.02
C TYR A 178 -18.62 26.46 -17.08
N PRO A 179 -19.37 26.21 -18.17
CA PRO A 179 -20.63 26.90 -18.42
C PRO A 179 -21.82 26.37 -17.61
N TYR A 180 -21.67 25.22 -16.95
CA TYR A 180 -22.77 24.53 -16.28
C TYR A 180 -22.77 24.67 -14.75
N ALA A 181 -21.82 25.41 -14.16
CA ALA A 181 -21.79 25.69 -12.73
C ALA A 181 -21.15 27.06 -12.46
N GLU A 182 -21.77 27.85 -11.59
CA GLU A 182 -21.24 29.14 -11.14
C GLU A 182 -20.15 28.95 -10.08
N VAL A 183 -19.03 28.38 -10.50
CA VAL A 183 -17.85 28.16 -9.68
C VAL A 183 -16.64 28.73 -10.40
N SER A 184 -15.82 29.48 -9.68
CA SER A 184 -14.57 30.02 -10.21
C SER A 184 -13.60 30.37 -9.09
N GLY A 185 -12.31 30.41 -9.43
CA GLY A 185 -11.25 30.77 -8.50
C GLY A 185 -10.91 29.68 -7.49
N ILE A 186 -10.11 30.09 -6.51
CA ILE A 186 -9.54 29.21 -5.48
C ILE A 186 -9.87 29.73 -4.07
N SER A 187 -10.89 30.58 -3.95
CA SER A 187 -11.19 31.32 -2.71
C SER A 187 -11.56 30.37 -1.56
N ARG A 188 -12.14 29.20 -1.86
CA ARG A 188 -12.47 28.15 -0.88
C ARG A 188 -11.28 27.64 -0.05
N LEU A 189 -10.05 27.85 -0.53
CA LEU A 189 -8.83 27.55 0.24
C LEU A 189 -8.64 28.49 1.44
N TRP A 190 -9.30 29.65 1.48
CA TRP A 190 -9.18 30.63 2.56
C TRP A 190 -10.52 31.04 3.19
N ASP A 191 -11.64 30.96 2.45
CA ASP A 191 -12.93 31.50 2.90
C ASP A 191 -13.58 30.72 4.05
N SER A 192 -13.27 29.43 4.19
CA SER A 192 -13.84 28.55 5.22
C SER A 192 -12.97 28.48 6.49
N GLY A 193 -12.58 29.63 7.03
CA GLY A 193 -11.75 29.70 8.26
C GLY A 193 -10.24 29.66 8.02
N GLY A 194 -9.79 30.05 6.83
CA GLY A 194 -8.38 30.11 6.43
C GLY A 194 -7.84 28.78 5.88
N PHE A 195 -6.55 28.79 5.51
CA PHE A 195 -5.89 27.63 4.91
C PHE A 195 -5.70 26.46 5.87
N MET A 196 -5.42 26.75 7.14
CA MET A 196 -5.14 25.73 8.18
C MET A 196 -6.09 25.91 9.38
N PRO A 197 -7.40 25.68 9.19
CA PRO A 197 -8.44 26.01 10.18
C PRO A 197 -8.32 25.18 11.47
N ASN A 198 -7.88 23.92 11.35
CA ASN A 198 -7.77 22.98 12.47
C ASN A 198 -6.32 22.89 13.02
N GLY A 199 -5.44 23.79 12.59
CA GLY A 199 -4.03 23.86 13.01
C GLY A 199 -3.14 22.73 12.47
N PHE A 200 -1.83 22.85 12.73
CA PHE A 200 -0.81 21.92 12.22
C PHE A 200 -0.99 20.49 12.73
N GLY A 201 -1.55 20.34 13.93
CA GLY A 201 -1.86 19.03 14.49
C GLY A 201 -2.82 18.21 13.63
N ALA A 202 -3.83 18.85 13.03
CA ALA A 202 -4.77 18.19 12.12
C ALA A 202 -4.11 17.80 10.79
N VAL A 203 -3.12 18.57 10.32
CA VAL A 203 -2.30 18.21 9.15
C VAL A 203 -1.54 16.91 9.41
N LEU A 204 -0.96 16.75 10.60
CA LEU A 204 -0.31 15.49 10.98
C LEU A 204 -1.30 14.32 11.06
N SER A 205 -2.51 14.53 11.61
CA SER A 205 -3.56 13.51 11.62
C SER A 205 -3.96 13.09 10.19
N ALA A 206 -4.21 14.05 9.30
CA ALA A 206 -4.57 13.80 7.91
C ALA A 206 -3.44 13.11 7.14
N MET A 207 -2.20 13.42 7.45
CA MET A 207 -1.02 12.79 6.84
C MET A 207 -1.00 11.28 7.09
N LEU A 208 -1.52 10.79 8.22
CA LEU A 208 -1.60 9.35 8.50
C LEU A 208 -2.63 8.65 7.61
N ILE A 209 -3.80 9.28 7.43
CA ILE A 209 -4.82 8.81 6.48
C ILE A 209 -4.23 8.76 5.07
N THR A 210 -3.46 9.79 4.71
CA THR A 210 -2.78 9.84 3.42
C THR A 210 -1.65 8.81 3.29
N MET A 211 -0.93 8.49 4.37
CA MET A 211 0.10 7.45 4.35
C MET A 211 -0.47 6.08 4.02
N PHE A 212 -1.65 5.77 4.55
CA PHE A 212 -2.37 4.56 4.17
C PHE A 212 -2.64 4.53 2.65
N SER A 213 -3.03 5.66 2.04
CA SER A 213 -3.23 5.77 0.60
C SER A 213 -1.96 5.61 -0.24
N PHE A 214 -0.80 5.95 0.30
CA PHE A 214 0.47 5.82 -0.42
C PHE A 214 1.19 4.50 -0.21
N MET A 215 0.79 3.72 0.79
CA MET A 215 1.27 2.36 0.94
C MET A 215 0.91 1.55 -0.31
N GLY A 216 1.88 0.81 -0.85
CA GLY A 216 1.78 0.14 -2.13
C GLY A 216 2.72 0.69 -3.20
N ALA A 217 3.29 1.90 -3.01
CA ALA A 217 4.34 2.41 -3.89
C ALA A 217 5.52 1.43 -4.02
N GLU A 218 5.85 0.74 -2.94
CA GLU A 218 6.92 -0.26 -2.88
C GLU A 218 6.60 -1.58 -3.59
N ILE A 219 5.31 -1.93 -3.83
CA ILE A 219 4.89 -3.12 -4.61
C ILE A 219 5.58 -3.12 -5.97
N VAL A 220 5.74 -1.93 -6.53
CA VAL A 220 6.36 -1.75 -7.82
C VAL A 220 7.79 -2.27 -7.86
N THR A 221 8.54 -2.10 -6.76
CA THR A 221 9.91 -2.65 -6.67
C THR A 221 9.90 -4.18 -6.56
N ILE A 222 8.90 -4.76 -5.89
CA ILE A 222 8.72 -6.21 -5.77
C ILE A 222 8.44 -6.79 -7.16
N ALA A 223 7.49 -6.20 -7.89
CA ALA A 223 7.15 -6.64 -9.24
C ALA A 223 8.29 -6.40 -10.24
N ALA A 224 9.02 -5.29 -10.12
CA ALA A 224 10.18 -5.02 -10.95
C ALA A 224 11.34 -5.99 -10.69
N ALA A 225 11.49 -6.49 -9.46
CA ALA A 225 12.47 -7.53 -9.12
C ALA A 225 12.19 -8.88 -9.82
N GLU A 226 10.94 -9.14 -10.24
CA GLU A 226 10.56 -10.33 -11.01
C GLU A 226 10.69 -10.16 -12.54
N SER A 227 11.20 -9.01 -13.03
CA SER A 227 11.30 -8.71 -14.47
C SER A 227 12.65 -9.13 -15.09
N ASP A 228 12.71 -9.22 -16.44
CA ASP A 228 13.93 -9.62 -17.15
C ASP A 228 15.12 -8.65 -16.97
N THR A 229 14.84 -7.37 -16.66
CA THR A 229 15.87 -6.35 -16.40
C THR A 229 15.58 -5.56 -15.11
N PRO A 230 15.71 -6.21 -13.92
CA PRO A 230 15.26 -5.65 -12.65
C PRO A 230 15.78 -4.25 -12.37
N GLU A 231 17.08 -4.03 -12.55
CA GLU A 231 17.72 -2.74 -12.27
C GLU A 231 17.08 -1.57 -13.05
N LYS A 232 16.88 -1.73 -14.36
CA LYS A 232 16.30 -0.69 -15.23
C LYS A 232 14.84 -0.46 -14.88
N HIS A 233 14.09 -1.52 -14.60
CA HIS A 233 12.68 -1.44 -14.22
C HIS A 233 12.48 -0.78 -12.86
N ILE A 234 13.32 -1.09 -11.86
CA ILE A 234 13.30 -0.46 -10.53
C ILE A 234 13.55 1.05 -10.64
N VAL A 235 14.53 1.49 -11.44
CA VAL A 235 14.83 2.93 -11.61
C VAL A 235 13.65 3.67 -12.26
N ARG A 236 13.10 3.12 -13.35
CA ARG A 236 11.94 3.72 -14.04
C ARG A 236 10.71 3.78 -13.13
N ALA A 237 10.42 2.69 -12.42
CA ALA A 237 9.36 2.60 -11.43
C ALA A 237 9.48 3.70 -10.38
N THR A 238 10.66 3.84 -9.79
CA THR A 238 10.93 4.85 -8.75
C THR A 238 10.71 6.27 -9.25
N ASN A 239 11.22 6.61 -10.44
CA ASN A 239 11.02 7.93 -11.02
C ASN A 239 9.55 8.20 -11.37
N SER A 240 8.81 7.15 -11.73
CA SER A 240 7.39 7.29 -12.04
C SER A 240 6.56 7.67 -10.82
N VAL A 241 6.93 7.20 -9.61
CA VAL A 241 6.20 7.50 -8.36
C VAL A 241 6.11 9.01 -8.13
N ILE A 242 7.17 9.75 -8.44
CA ILE A 242 7.25 11.21 -8.20
C ILE A 242 6.13 11.94 -8.93
N TRP A 243 6.05 11.80 -10.25
CA TRP A 243 5.05 12.52 -11.03
C TRP A 243 3.64 12.03 -10.72
N ARG A 244 3.47 10.73 -10.39
CA ARG A 244 2.18 10.14 -10.03
C ARG A 244 1.61 10.73 -8.75
N ILE A 245 2.43 10.87 -7.72
CA ILE A 245 2.03 11.52 -6.47
C ILE A 245 1.67 12.99 -6.74
N SER A 246 2.48 13.71 -7.52
CA SER A 246 2.19 15.10 -7.85
C SER A 246 0.88 15.26 -8.63
N ILE A 247 0.68 14.49 -9.70
CA ILE A 247 -0.48 14.66 -10.60
C ILE A 247 -1.73 14.03 -9.99
N PHE A 248 -1.70 12.75 -9.64
CA PHE A 248 -2.92 12.03 -9.26
C PHE A 248 -3.40 12.35 -7.85
N TYR A 249 -2.49 12.74 -6.96
CA TYR A 249 -2.85 13.05 -5.58
C TYR A 249 -2.85 14.56 -5.33
N LEU A 250 -1.72 15.26 -5.48
CA LEU A 250 -1.68 16.69 -5.16
C LEU A 250 -2.59 17.54 -6.06
N CYS A 251 -2.54 17.38 -7.38
CA CYS A 251 -3.39 18.17 -8.28
C CYS A 251 -4.88 17.85 -8.12
N SER A 252 -5.24 16.57 -7.96
CA SER A 252 -6.65 16.19 -7.82
C SER A 252 -7.23 16.64 -6.47
N ILE A 253 -6.47 16.54 -5.38
CA ILE A 253 -6.88 17.04 -4.07
C ILE A 253 -6.96 18.56 -4.08
N PHE A 254 -6.03 19.25 -4.74
CA PHE A 254 -6.08 20.69 -4.93
C PHE A 254 -7.38 21.11 -5.61
N VAL A 255 -7.78 20.43 -6.70
CA VAL A 255 -9.06 20.68 -7.37
C VAL A 255 -10.23 20.54 -6.41
N VAL A 256 -10.24 19.50 -5.57
CA VAL A 256 -11.30 19.30 -4.59
C VAL A 256 -11.38 20.46 -3.61
N VAL A 257 -10.28 20.79 -2.91
CA VAL A 257 -10.31 21.83 -1.86
C VAL A 257 -10.44 23.25 -2.41
N ALA A 258 -10.16 23.45 -3.71
CA ALA A 258 -10.40 24.72 -4.39
C ALA A 258 -11.89 24.93 -4.75
N LEU A 259 -12.63 23.86 -5.05
CA LEU A 259 -14.01 23.94 -5.54
C LEU A 259 -15.06 23.77 -4.44
N ILE A 260 -14.86 22.84 -3.51
CA ILE A 260 -15.81 22.56 -2.43
C ILE A 260 -15.28 23.00 -1.06
N PRO A 261 -16.14 23.58 -0.18
CA PRO A 261 -15.73 23.92 1.17
C PRO A 261 -15.49 22.64 2.00
N TRP A 262 -14.35 22.59 2.68
CA TRP A 262 -13.91 21.41 3.46
C TRP A 262 -14.87 21.03 4.60
N ASN A 263 -15.66 21.99 5.08
CA ASN A 263 -16.62 21.84 6.16
C ASN A 263 -18.06 21.60 5.67
N MET A 264 -18.27 21.24 4.39
CA MET A 264 -19.62 20.97 3.89
C MET A 264 -20.26 19.77 4.62
N PRO A 265 -21.54 19.88 5.01
CA PRO A 265 -22.25 18.76 5.61
C PRO A 265 -22.26 17.54 4.69
N GLY A 266 -21.95 16.36 5.25
CA GLY A 266 -22.00 15.10 4.49
C GLY A 266 -20.78 14.79 3.61
N LEU A 267 -19.73 15.62 3.59
CA LEU A 267 -18.52 15.38 2.77
C LEU A 267 -17.95 13.96 2.96
N LYS A 268 -17.85 13.51 4.21
CA LYS A 268 -17.33 12.18 4.58
C LYS A 268 -18.21 11.02 4.07
N ALA A 269 -19.50 11.25 3.89
CA ALA A 269 -20.47 10.24 3.46
C ALA A 269 -20.63 10.19 1.94
N VAL A 270 -20.61 11.36 1.28
CA VAL A 270 -20.76 11.49 -0.18
C VAL A 270 -19.45 11.19 -0.90
N GLY A 271 -18.31 11.56 -0.30
CA GLY A 271 -16.99 11.47 -0.92
C GLY A 271 -16.62 12.75 -1.67
N SER A 272 -15.32 13.08 -1.66
CA SER A 272 -14.76 14.33 -2.16
C SER A 272 -14.97 14.52 -3.66
N TYR A 273 -14.60 13.52 -4.45
CA TYR A 273 -14.68 13.58 -5.91
C TYR A 273 -16.12 13.62 -6.40
N ARG A 274 -17.00 12.83 -5.77
CA ARG A 274 -18.43 12.84 -6.07
C ARG A 274 -19.03 14.21 -5.77
N SER A 275 -18.69 14.80 -4.63
CA SER A 275 -19.19 16.14 -4.25
C SER A 275 -18.80 17.21 -5.27
N VAL A 276 -17.59 17.15 -5.83
CA VAL A 276 -17.17 18.07 -6.91
C VAL A 276 -17.95 17.81 -8.20
N LEU A 277 -18.14 16.55 -8.60
CA LEU A 277 -18.92 16.25 -9.82
C LEU A 277 -20.40 16.69 -9.69
N GLU A 278 -20.98 16.53 -8.51
CA GLU A 278 -22.33 17.02 -8.20
C GLU A 278 -22.38 18.56 -8.23
N LEU A 279 -21.37 19.25 -7.67
CA LEU A 279 -21.23 20.71 -7.75
C LEU A 279 -21.15 21.20 -9.21
N LEU A 280 -20.46 20.45 -10.07
CA LEU A 280 -20.33 20.75 -11.49
C LEU A 280 -21.58 20.34 -12.30
N ASN A 281 -22.68 19.93 -11.67
CA ASN A 281 -23.89 19.47 -12.33
C ASN A 281 -23.66 18.33 -13.35
N ILE A 282 -22.65 17.48 -13.12
CA ILE A 282 -22.39 16.32 -13.97
C ILE A 282 -23.49 15.28 -13.75
N PRO A 283 -24.25 14.91 -14.79
CA PRO A 283 -25.33 13.94 -14.65
C PRO A 283 -24.77 12.58 -14.25
N HIS A 284 -25.48 11.87 -13.37
CA HIS A 284 -25.09 10.55 -12.88
C HIS A 284 -23.72 10.54 -12.14
N ALA A 285 -23.31 11.65 -11.54
CA ALA A 285 -22.06 11.77 -10.77
C ALA A 285 -21.85 10.62 -9.76
N LYS A 286 -22.91 10.21 -9.03
CA LYS A 286 -22.87 9.04 -8.13
C LYS A 286 -22.46 7.77 -8.87
N LEU A 287 -23.13 7.43 -9.96
CA LEU A 287 -22.87 6.20 -10.72
C LEU A 287 -21.46 6.18 -11.32
N ILE A 288 -21.01 7.31 -11.86
CA ILE A 288 -19.66 7.47 -12.40
C ILE A 288 -18.62 7.18 -11.32
N MET A 289 -18.77 7.80 -10.15
CA MET A 289 -17.82 7.61 -9.05
C MET A 289 -17.90 6.20 -8.45
N ASP A 290 -19.10 5.65 -8.29
CA ASP A 290 -19.29 4.27 -7.83
C ASP A 290 -18.53 3.29 -8.75
N CYS A 291 -18.64 3.44 -10.07
CA CYS A 291 -17.90 2.63 -11.05
C CYS A 291 -16.39 2.82 -10.93
N VAL A 292 -15.89 4.06 -10.87
CA VAL A 292 -14.45 4.35 -10.73
C VAL A 292 -13.89 3.77 -9.43
N ILE A 293 -14.63 3.87 -8.33
CA ILE A 293 -14.25 3.31 -7.03
C ILE A 293 -14.24 1.78 -7.11
N LEU A 294 -15.26 1.13 -7.67
CA LEU A 294 -15.29 -0.34 -7.82
C LEU A 294 -14.10 -0.86 -8.66
N LEU A 295 -13.74 -0.17 -9.75
CA LEU A 295 -12.55 -0.50 -10.53
C LEU A 295 -11.26 -0.33 -9.70
N SER A 296 -11.20 0.71 -8.87
CA SER A 296 -10.07 1.00 -7.97
C SER A 296 -9.91 -0.03 -6.87
N VAL A 297 -11.01 -0.37 -6.19
CA VAL A 297 -11.06 -1.43 -5.18
C VAL A 297 -10.59 -2.74 -5.79
N THR A 298 -11.13 -3.14 -6.94
CA THR A 298 -10.81 -4.43 -7.57
C THR A 298 -9.32 -4.56 -7.87
N SER A 299 -8.71 -3.51 -8.43
CA SER A 299 -7.27 -3.47 -8.72
C SER A 299 -6.42 -3.41 -7.45
N CYS A 300 -6.84 -2.66 -6.42
CA CYS A 300 -6.15 -2.61 -5.13
C CYS A 300 -6.16 -3.97 -4.42
N LEU A 301 -7.32 -4.62 -4.35
CA LEU A 301 -7.48 -5.95 -3.74
C LEU A 301 -6.62 -7.01 -4.42
N ASN A 302 -6.55 -6.94 -5.75
CA ASN A 302 -5.72 -7.82 -6.55
C ASN A 302 -4.22 -7.59 -6.26
N SER A 303 -3.78 -6.33 -6.17
CA SER A 303 -2.40 -5.95 -5.81
C SER A 303 -2.05 -6.33 -4.36
N ALA A 304 -3.00 -6.18 -3.43
CA ALA A 304 -2.86 -6.56 -2.02
C ALA A 304 -2.61 -8.07 -1.88
N LEU A 305 -3.43 -8.89 -2.55
CA LEU A 305 -3.29 -10.33 -2.52
C LEU A 305 -2.01 -10.81 -3.22
N TYR A 306 -1.66 -10.21 -4.36
CA TYR A 306 -0.37 -10.44 -5.03
C TYR A 306 0.78 -10.20 -4.03
N THR A 307 0.79 -9.04 -3.40
CA THR A 307 1.87 -8.60 -2.51
C THR A 307 1.98 -9.45 -1.25
N ALA A 308 0.85 -9.74 -0.60
CA ALA A 308 0.79 -10.61 0.57
C ALA A 308 1.34 -12.00 0.24
N SER A 309 0.94 -12.59 -0.90
CA SER A 309 1.40 -13.93 -1.26
C SER A 309 2.91 -13.99 -1.54
N ARG A 310 3.49 -12.95 -2.15
CA ARG A 310 4.94 -12.89 -2.44
C ARG A 310 5.76 -12.69 -1.18
N MET A 311 5.30 -11.82 -0.28
CA MET A 311 5.97 -11.62 1.02
C MET A 311 5.97 -12.92 1.83
N LEU A 312 4.83 -13.59 1.92
CA LEU A 312 4.73 -14.86 2.66
C LEU A 312 5.55 -15.98 2.01
N TYR A 313 5.59 -16.03 0.67
CA TYR A 313 6.51 -16.91 -0.06
C TYR A 313 7.97 -16.61 0.28
N SER A 314 8.41 -15.35 0.26
CA SER A 314 9.77 -14.94 0.61
C SER A 314 10.14 -15.33 2.05
N LEU A 315 9.25 -15.10 3.02
CA LEU A 315 9.43 -15.54 4.41
C LEU A 315 9.61 -17.06 4.50
N SER A 316 8.79 -17.83 3.77
CA SER A 316 8.91 -19.29 3.77
C SER A 316 10.25 -19.78 3.21
N ARG A 317 10.77 -19.12 2.16
CA ARG A 317 12.08 -19.42 1.55
C ARG A 317 13.26 -19.14 2.49
N ARG A 318 13.12 -18.15 3.37
CA ARG A 318 14.11 -17.84 4.42
C ARG A 318 13.98 -18.72 5.68
N GLY A 319 12.95 -19.57 5.73
CA GLY A 319 12.61 -20.40 6.89
C GLY A 319 11.97 -19.61 8.03
N ASP A 320 11.40 -18.44 7.71
CA ASP A 320 10.72 -17.52 8.62
C ASP A 320 9.19 -17.68 8.56
N ALA A 321 8.70 -18.57 7.70
CA ALA A 321 7.34 -19.08 7.67
C ALA A 321 7.34 -20.60 7.35
N PRO A 322 6.27 -21.35 7.67
CA PRO A 322 6.16 -22.76 7.34
C PRO A 322 6.48 -23.08 5.87
N ALA A 323 7.24 -24.14 5.63
CA ALA A 323 7.72 -24.51 4.28
C ALA A 323 6.59 -24.77 3.27
N LEU A 324 5.38 -25.11 3.74
CA LEU A 324 4.19 -25.27 2.90
C LEU A 324 3.83 -23.99 2.15
N MET A 325 4.06 -22.81 2.75
CA MET A 325 3.77 -21.50 2.14
C MET A 325 4.69 -21.20 0.95
N GLY A 326 5.78 -21.94 0.81
CA GLY A 326 6.72 -21.85 -0.32
C GLY A 326 6.37 -22.72 -1.52
N LYS A 327 5.25 -23.45 -1.49
CA LYS A 327 4.83 -24.29 -2.61
C LYS A 327 4.25 -23.44 -3.74
N ILE A 328 4.76 -23.63 -4.95
CA ILE A 328 4.27 -22.99 -6.17
C ILE A 328 3.43 -23.96 -7.02
N ASN A 329 2.46 -23.43 -7.76
CA ASN A 329 1.68 -24.19 -8.74
C ASN A 329 2.37 -24.22 -10.12
N ARG A 330 1.76 -24.90 -11.10
CA ARG A 330 2.25 -24.96 -12.49
C ARG A 330 2.35 -23.58 -13.17
N SER A 331 1.56 -22.62 -12.72
CA SER A 331 1.59 -21.21 -13.18
C SER A 331 2.60 -20.35 -12.41
N LYS A 332 3.56 -20.95 -11.69
CA LYS A 332 4.60 -20.28 -10.89
C LYS A 332 4.06 -19.29 -9.86
N THR A 333 2.87 -19.57 -9.30
CA THR A 333 2.21 -18.78 -8.26
C THR A 333 2.25 -19.50 -6.92
N PRO A 334 2.55 -18.83 -5.80
CA PRO A 334 2.60 -19.46 -4.47
C PRO A 334 1.17 -19.69 -3.92
N TYR A 335 0.50 -20.72 -4.41
CA TYR A 335 -0.94 -20.93 -4.18
C TYR A 335 -1.31 -21.11 -2.69
N VAL A 336 -0.44 -21.75 -1.89
CA VAL A 336 -0.67 -21.88 -0.44
C VAL A 336 -0.65 -20.52 0.25
N ALA A 337 0.28 -19.64 -0.17
CA ALA A 337 0.36 -18.30 0.38
C ALA A 337 -0.86 -17.44 0.00
N VAL A 338 -1.39 -17.61 -1.23
CA VAL A 338 -2.65 -16.99 -1.65
C VAL A 338 -3.80 -17.45 -0.75
N LEU A 339 -4.01 -18.78 -0.63
CA LEU A 339 -5.11 -19.34 0.16
C LEU A 339 -5.06 -18.96 1.64
N LEU A 340 -3.87 -18.89 2.24
CA LEU A 340 -3.72 -18.46 3.63
C LEU A 340 -3.98 -16.97 3.82
N SER A 341 -3.51 -16.14 2.88
CA SER A 341 -3.75 -14.69 2.94
C SER A 341 -5.24 -14.36 2.77
N THR A 342 -5.91 -15.04 1.83
CA THR A 342 -7.36 -14.88 1.65
C THR A 342 -8.14 -15.50 2.80
N GLY A 343 -7.74 -16.66 3.32
CA GLY A 343 -8.33 -17.26 4.51
C GLY A 343 -8.27 -16.34 5.74
N ALA A 344 -7.13 -15.68 5.97
CA ALA A 344 -7.00 -14.68 7.04
C ALA A 344 -7.88 -13.45 6.80
N ALA A 345 -7.98 -12.98 5.56
CA ALA A 345 -8.91 -11.90 5.19
C ALA A 345 -10.38 -12.30 5.43
N PHE A 346 -10.78 -13.54 5.07
CA PHE A 346 -12.11 -14.08 5.34
C PHE A 346 -12.42 -14.14 6.84
N LEU A 347 -11.48 -14.64 7.64
CA LEU A 347 -11.63 -14.64 9.09
C LEU A 347 -11.87 -13.23 9.62
N THR A 348 -11.18 -12.23 9.07
CA THR A 348 -11.38 -10.82 9.42
C THR A 348 -12.78 -10.31 9.05
N VAL A 349 -13.31 -10.69 7.88
CA VAL A 349 -14.70 -10.37 7.48
C VAL A 349 -15.71 -11.02 8.44
N VAL A 350 -15.50 -12.28 8.81
CA VAL A 350 -16.37 -13.01 9.75
C VAL A 350 -16.32 -12.38 11.15
N VAL A 351 -15.13 -12.06 11.63
CA VAL A 351 -14.94 -11.35 12.91
C VAL A 351 -15.63 -9.99 12.89
N ASN A 352 -15.61 -9.26 11.77
CA ASN A 352 -16.34 -8.00 11.63
C ASN A 352 -17.86 -8.20 11.74
N TYR A 353 -18.41 -9.32 11.25
CA TYR A 353 -19.83 -9.63 11.39
C TYR A 353 -20.24 -9.90 12.85
N TYR A 354 -19.45 -10.68 13.59
CA TYR A 354 -19.78 -11.08 14.96
C TYR A 354 -19.33 -10.09 16.04
N ALA A 355 -18.30 -9.28 15.79
CA ALA A 355 -17.72 -8.32 16.74
C ALA A 355 -17.49 -6.94 16.09
N PRO A 356 -18.56 -6.18 15.76
CA PRO A 356 -18.51 -5.11 14.75
C PRO A 356 -17.66 -3.89 15.12
N ALA A 357 -17.60 -3.51 16.40
CA ALA A 357 -17.11 -2.18 16.77
C ALA A 357 -15.69 -2.15 17.35
N LYS A 358 -15.26 -3.19 18.08
CA LYS A 358 -13.99 -3.15 18.83
C LYS A 358 -12.85 -3.87 18.13
N VAL A 359 -13.09 -5.08 17.62
CA VAL A 359 -12.03 -5.89 17.00
C VAL A 359 -11.71 -5.36 15.61
N PHE A 360 -12.71 -5.09 14.77
CA PHE A 360 -12.50 -4.51 13.45
C PHE A 360 -11.83 -3.14 13.51
N LYS A 361 -12.26 -2.29 14.46
CA LYS A 361 -11.62 -1.00 14.73
C LYS A 361 -10.16 -1.19 15.17
N PHE A 362 -9.87 -2.07 16.12
CA PHE A 362 -8.48 -2.38 16.50
C PHE A 362 -7.63 -2.86 15.33
N LEU A 363 -8.19 -3.72 14.46
CA LEU A 363 -7.49 -4.22 13.28
C LEU A 363 -7.15 -3.07 12.31
N ILE A 364 -8.11 -2.20 12.00
CA ILE A 364 -7.89 -1.01 11.16
C ILE A 364 -6.90 -0.05 11.81
N ASP A 365 -7.10 0.28 13.09
CA ASP A 365 -6.26 1.19 13.86
C ASP A 365 -4.82 0.64 13.97
N SER A 366 -4.59 -0.68 13.87
CA SER A 366 -3.23 -1.23 13.86
C SER A 366 -2.47 -1.05 12.55
N SER A 367 -3.11 -0.58 11.47
CA SER A 367 -2.56 -0.63 10.11
C SER A 367 -1.77 0.61 9.67
N GLY A 368 -2.16 1.84 10.06
CA GLY A 368 -1.49 3.05 9.57
C GLY A 368 -0.11 3.27 10.21
N ALA A 369 0.06 2.96 11.49
CA ALA A 369 1.38 2.98 12.13
C ALA A 369 2.34 1.89 11.59
N ILE A 370 1.82 0.78 11.05
CA ILE A 370 2.66 -0.23 10.37
C ILE A 370 3.35 0.41 9.17
N ALA A 371 2.67 1.28 8.42
CA ALA A 371 3.24 1.91 7.25
C ALA A 371 4.49 2.72 7.58
N LEU A 372 4.39 3.57 8.60
CA LEU A 372 5.50 4.36 9.11
C LEU A 372 6.62 3.47 9.65
N LEU A 373 6.30 2.40 10.39
CA LEU A 373 7.30 1.48 10.92
C LEU A 373 8.07 0.73 9.82
N VAL A 374 7.38 0.26 8.78
CA VAL A 374 8.00 -0.36 7.59
C VAL A 374 8.93 0.64 6.91
N TYR A 375 8.48 1.87 6.68
CA TYR A 375 9.28 2.91 6.04
C TYR A 375 10.48 3.34 6.90
N LEU A 376 10.32 3.38 8.23
CA LEU A 376 11.43 3.62 9.15
C LEU A 376 12.52 2.56 9.00
N VAL A 377 12.12 1.27 8.95
CA VAL A 377 13.08 0.18 8.77
C VAL A 377 13.71 0.21 7.39
N ILE A 378 12.99 0.58 6.33
CA ILE A 378 13.58 0.80 4.99
C ILE A 378 14.69 1.84 5.07
N ALA A 379 14.43 3.00 5.69
CA ALA A 379 15.40 4.08 5.79
C ALA A 379 16.64 3.69 6.61
N VAL A 380 16.45 3.01 7.75
CA VAL A 380 17.55 2.49 8.57
C VAL A 380 18.34 1.42 7.83
N SER A 381 17.65 0.53 7.09
CA SER A 381 18.28 -0.51 6.28
C SER A 381 19.14 0.10 5.19
N GLN A 382 18.67 1.14 4.48
CA GLN A 382 19.47 1.83 3.47
C GLN A 382 20.73 2.46 4.07
N LEU A 383 20.62 3.10 5.24
CA LEU A 383 21.75 3.72 5.91
C LEU A 383 22.84 2.70 6.26
N ARG A 384 22.44 1.53 6.79
CA ARG A 384 23.36 0.45 7.16
C ARG A 384 23.89 -0.33 5.96
N MET A 385 23.03 -0.66 5.01
CA MET A 385 23.38 -1.41 3.81
C MET A 385 24.39 -0.64 2.95
N ARG A 386 24.29 0.69 2.88
CA ARG A 386 25.30 1.52 2.22
C ARG A 386 26.69 1.38 2.85
N LYS A 387 26.78 1.25 4.17
CA LYS A 387 28.06 1.00 4.86
C LYS A 387 28.62 -0.38 4.51
N ILE A 388 27.75 -1.39 4.50
CA ILE A 388 28.10 -2.78 4.14
C ILE A 388 28.61 -2.83 2.69
N LEU A 389 27.83 -2.32 1.73
CA LEU A 389 28.20 -2.31 0.31
C LEU A 389 29.50 -1.57 0.04
N ARG A 390 29.78 -0.47 0.76
CA ARG A 390 31.06 0.25 0.67
C ARG A 390 32.22 -0.56 1.21
N ALA A 391 32.04 -1.26 2.33
CA ALA A 391 33.05 -2.12 2.90
C ALA A 391 33.36 -3.33 1.99
N GLU A 392 32.37 -3.81 1.26
CA GLU A 392 32.50 -4.89 0.26
C GLU A 392 33.09 -4.40 -1.08
N GLY A 393 33.34 -3.10 -1.26
CA GLY A 393 33.81 -2.52 -2.52
C GLY A 393 32.78 -2.55 -3.65
N SER A 394 31.50 -2.75 -3.34
CA SER A 394 30.42 -2.84 -4.33
C SER A 394 30.10 -1.47 -4.97
N GLU A 395 29.89 -1.46 -6.28
CA GLU A 395 29.49 -0.26 -7.00
C GLU A 395 28.02 0.12 -6.73
N ILE A 396 27.81 1.30 -6.13
CA ILE A 396 26.46 1.85 -5.90
C ILE A 396 26.02 2.62 -7.17
N ARG A 397 25.35 1.90 -8.07
CA ARG A 397 24.85 2.43 -9.37
C ARG A 397 23.73 3.46 -9.21
N LEU A 398 22.82 3.25 -8.26
CA LEU A 398 21.75 4.20 -7.92
C LEU A 398 21.97 4.76 -6.52
N ARG A 399 21.97 6.09 -6.39
CA ARG A 399 22.28 6.77 -5.12
C ARG A 399 21.11 7.61 -4.62
N MET A 400 20.85 7.53 -3.32
CA MET A 400 20.00 8.43 -2.57
C MET A 400 20.55 9.85 -2.68
N TRP A 401 19.66 10.80 -2.92
CA TRP A 401 20.01 12.21 -3.03
C TRP A 401 20.51 12.72 -1.67
N LEU A 402 21.51 13.62 -1.68
CA LEU A 402 22.04 14.28 -0.49
C LEU A 402 22.36 13.30 0.68
N TYR A 403 22.82 12.09 0.36
CA TYR A 403 23.17 11.09 1.37
C TYR A 403 24.36 11.58 2.24
N PRO A 404 24.32 11.43 3.57
CA PRO A 404 23.31 10.72 4.39
C PRO A 404 22.19 11.62 4.96
N TRP A 405 22.19 12.93 4.69
CA TRP A 405 21.34 13.91 5.35
C TRP A 405 19.84 13.67 5.11
N LEU A 406 19.42 13.38 3.88
CA LEU A 406 18.01 13.08 3.61
C LEU A 406 17.56 11.76 4.28
N THR A 407 18.45 10.77 4.38
CA THR A 407 18.13 9.53 5.11
C THR A 407 17.89 9.81 6.60
N TRP A 408 18.74 10.62 7.23
CA TRP A 408 18.54 11.03 8.62
C TRP A 408 17.29 11.88 8.82
N LEU A 409 16.99 12.79 7.89
CA LEU A 409 15.77 13.60 7.92
C LEU A 409 14.53 12.69 7.90
N VAL A 410 14.49 11.71 7.01
CA VAL A 410 13.38 10.74 6.90
C VAL A 410 13.21 9.94 8.18
N ILE A 411 14.31 9.41 8.73
CA ILE A 411 14.29 8.68 10.01
C ILE A 411 13.74 9.58 11.12
N GLY A 412 14.31 10.79 11.26
CA GLY A 412 13.90 11.75 12.29
C GLY A 412 12.44 12.17 12.15
N PHE A 413 11.97 12.41 10.93
CA PHE A 413 10.59 12.78 10.65
C PHE A 413 9.61 11.66 10.99
N ILE A 414 9.88 10.41 10.57
CA ILE A 414 9.02 9.27 10.91
C ILE A 414 9.01 9.04 12.43
N THR A 415 10.17 9.09 13.09
CA THR A 415 10.25 8.97 14.54
C THR A 415 9.47 10.09 15.24
N PHE A 416 9.59 11.34 14.77
CA PHE A 416 8.81 12.45 15.29
C PHE A 416 7.31 12.22 15.16
N VAL A 417 6.82 11.79 13.99
CA VAL A 417 5.39 11.50 13.78
C VAL A 417 4.90 10.39 14.72
N LEU A 418 5.64 9.28 14.82
CA LEU A 418 5.30 8.18 15.73
C LEU A 418 5.27 8.62 17.20
N VAL A 419 6.20 9.48 17.62
CA VAL A 419 6.22 10.04 18.99
C VAL A 419 5.02 10.96 19.21
N VAL A 420 4.70 11.85 18.28
CA VAL A 420 3.53 12.73 18.39
C VAL A 420 2.23 11.92 18.48
N MET A 421 2.11 10.84 17.71
CA MET A 421 0.95 9.95 17.76
C MET A 421 0.75 9.30 19.13
N LEU A 422 1.82 8.99 19.88
CA LEU A 422 1.71 8.45 21.24
C LEU A 422 1.03 9.42 22.22
N PHE A 423 1.12 10.72 21.97
CA PHE A 423 0.52 11.76 22.81
C PHE A 423 -0.86 12.23 22.34
N ARG A 424 -1.39 11.68 21.24
CA ARG A 424 -2.71 12.04 20.73
C ARG A 424 -3.74 10.94 21.00
N PRO A 425 -4.81 11.20 21.77
CA PRO A 425 -5.77 10.17 22.16
C PRO A 425 -6.37 9.39 20.99
N ALA A 426 -6.57 10.05 19.84
CA ALA A 426 -7.13 9.42 18.65
C ALA A 426 -6.17 8.44 17.95
N GLN A 427 -4.86 8.66 18.04
CA GLN A 427 -3.83 7.86 17.35
C GLN A 427 -2.97 7.01 18.29
N GLN A 428 -3.12 7.21 19.60
CA GLN A 428 -2.34 6.50 20.61
C GLN A 428 -2.62 4.98 20.58
N LEU A 429 -3.89 4.58 20.39
CA LEU A 429 -4.26 3.17 20.27
C LEU A 429 -3.60 2.52 19.06
N GLU A 430 -3.53 3.25 17.94
CA GLU A 430 -2.90 2.80 16.71
C GLU A 430 -1.41 2.51 16.93
N VAL A 431 -0.63 3.46 17.45
CA VAL A 431 0.82 3.21 17.68
C VAL A 431 1.08 2.12 18.72
N ILE A 432 0.32 2.11 19.82
CA ILE A 432 0.49 1.10 20.87
C ILE A 432 0.15 -0.28 20.33
N SER A 433 -0.96 -0.42 19.59
CA SER A 433 -1.37 -1.71 19.02
C SER A 433 -0.34 -2.23 18.00
N THR A 434 0.17 -1.36 17.11
CA THR A 434 1.24 -1.72 16.19
C THR A 434 2.53 -2.09 16.93
N GLY A 435 2.90 -1.36 17.98
CA GLY A 435 4.07 -1.65 18.81
C GLY A 435 3.96 -2.99 19.51
N LEU A 436 2.81 -3.28 20.13
CA LEU A 436 2.53 -4.56 20.77
C LEU A 436 2.53 -5.71 19.76
N LEU A 437 1.97 -5.51 18.57
CA LEU A 437 1.96 -6.51 17.50
C LEU A 437 3.38 -6.76 16.97
N ALA A 438 4.18 -5.72 16.79
CA ALA A 438 5.59 -5.84 16.41
C ALA A 438 6.40 -6.59 17.48
N ILE A 439 6.22 -6.26 18.76
CA ILE A 439 6.86 -6.96 19.88
C ILE A 439 6.41 -8.44 19.91
N GLY A 440 5.11 -8.70 19.75
CA GLY A 440 4.56 -10.04 19.69
C GLY A 440 5.20 -10.88 18.58
N ILE A 441 5.35 -10.32 17.38
CA ILE A 441 6.06 -10.95 16.26
C ILE A 441 7.55 -11.15 16.59
N ILE A 442 8.22 -10.18 17.22
CA ILE A 442 9.63 -10.36 17.64
C ILE A 442 9.75 -11.54 18.62
N CYS A 443 8.81 -11.69 19.55
CA CYS A 443 8.80 -12.80 20.51
C CYS A 443 8.63 -14.18 19.85
N THR A 444 8.05 -14.27 18.64
CA THR A 444 7.94 -15.55 17.91
C THR A 444 9.21 -15.95 17.17
N VAL A 445 10.17 -15.03 16.98
CA VAL A 445 11.48 -15.29 16.35
C VAL A 445 12.23 -16.47 16.99
N PRO A 446 12.46 -16.52 18.32
CA PRO A 446 13.15 -17.65 18.95
C PRO A 446 12.38 -18.97 18.84
N ILE A 447 11.04 -18.93 18.84
CA ILE A 447 10.18 -20.11 18.67
C ILE A 447 10.39 -20.68 17.26
N MET A 448 10.37 -19.81 16.25
CA MET A 448 10.59 -20.21 14.86
C MET A 448 12.02 -20.72 14.62
N ALA A 449 13.03 -20.11 15.26
CA ALA A 449 14.41 -20.58 15.21
C ALA A 449 14.57 -21.99 15.83
N ARG A 450 13.85 -22.29 16.91
CA ARG A 450 13.80 -23.65 17.51
C ARG A 450 13.05 -24.64 16.62
N TRP A 451 11.93 -24.24 16.04
CA TRP A 451 11.15 -25.05 15.09
C TRP A 451 11.98 -25.44 13.86
N LYS A 452 12.74 -24.48 13.32
CA LYS A 452 13.68 -24.72 12.20
C LYS A 452 14.75 -25.75 12.56
N LYS A 453 15.32 -25.69 13.78
CA LYS A 453 16.28 -26.70 14.26
C LYS A 453 15.65 -28.09 14.34
N LEU A 454 14.42 -28.20 14.85
CA LEU A 454 13.70 -29.48 14.96
C LEU A 454 13.37 -30.09 13.59
N VAL A 455 12.90 -29.28 12.64
CA VAL A 455 12.58 -29.74 11.28
C VAL A 455 13.84 -30.15 10.51
N LEU A 456 14.96 -29.44 10.70
CA LEU A 456 16.25 -29.84 10.13
C LEU A 456 16.77 -31.13 10.76
N TRP A 457 16.59 -31.32 12.07
CA TRP A 457 16.96 -32.55 12.79
C TRP A 457 16.17 -33.78 12.33
N GLN A 458 14.90 -33.61 11.95
CA GLN A 458 14.10 -34.69 11.33
C GLN A 458 14.52 -35.02 9.89
N LYS A 459 15.24 -34.15 9.19
CA LYS A 459 15.68 -34.34 7.80
C LYS A 459 17.13 -34.81 7.67
N THR A 460 17.91 -34.84 8.75
CA THR A 460 19.22 -35.47 8.75
C THR A 460 19.04 -36.99 8.64
N PRO A 461 19.53 -37.64 7.56
CA PRO A 461 19.52 -39.09 7.51
C PRO A 461 20.40 -39.59 8.65
N VAL A 462 19.82 -40.38 9.55
CA VAL A 462 20.57 -41.15 10.54
C VAL A 462 21.51 -42.03 9.72
N HIS A 463 22.78 -41.63 9.58
CA HIS A 463 23.82 -42.54 9.12
C HIS A 463 23.89 -43.63 10.17
N ASN A 464 23.23 -44.75 9.85
CA ASN A 464 23.33 -45.98 10.60
C ASN A 464 24.79 -46.42 10.50
N THR A 465 25.57 -46.05 11.49
CA THR A 465 26.87 -46.65 11.74
C THR A 465 26.59 -47.95 12.49
N ARG A 466 26.51 -49.03 11.74
CA ARG A 466 26.80 -50.39 12.22
C ARG A 466 27.02 -51.32 11.04
#